data_AF-A0A2N5ZMP9-F1
#
_entry.id   AF-A0A2N5ZMP9-F1
#
_cell.length_a   1.000
_cell.length_b   1.000
_cell.length_c   1.000
_cell.angle_alpha   90.00
_cell.angle_beta   90.00
_cell.angle_gamma   90.00
#
_symmetry.space_group_name_H-M   'P 1'
#
loop_
_entity.id
_entity.type
_entity.pdbx_description
1 polymer ?
#
loop_
_entity_poly.entity_id
_entity_poly.type
_entity_poly.pdbx_seq_one_letter_code
_entity_poly.pdbx_strand_id
1 'polypeptide(L)'
;MKKLTLIFAAFLSLLFYSCGGGVEVSPEMQGFMDEINATNSMIDAAEKYGYNADEMPLDLYELKDPTVTKVEKDGDKTMYYTNFKHGIIDSDVIICWKDKVIVNIKDVE
;
A
#
# COMPACT_ATOMS: atom_id res chain seq x y z
N MET A 1 -33.81 34.64 22.87
CA MET A 1 -34.07 33.19 22.93
C MET A 1 -32.95 32.50 22.14
N LYS A 2 -31.78 32.23 22.75
CA LYS A 2 -31.33 30.88 23.22
C LYS A 2 -31.60 29.80 22.16
N LYS A 3 -30.58 29.51 21.33
CA LYS A 3 -29.73 28.29 21.40
C LYS A 3 -30.54 27.00 21.22
N LEU A 4 -30.43 26.35 20.05
CA LEU A 4 -30.39 24.88 19.93
C LEU A 4 -30.17 24.49 18.46
N THR A 5 -28.96 24.05 18.10
CA THR A 5 -28.78 22.91 17.20
C THR A 5 -27.49 22.21 17.60
N LEU A 6 -27.63 21.03 18.19
CA LEU A 6 -26.57 20.17 18.72
C LEU A 6 -26.90 18.76 18.22
N ILE A 7 -26.20 18.28 17.19
CA ILE A 7 -26.09 16.86 16.79
C ILE A 7 -24.71 16.78 16.08
N PHE A 8 -23.61 16.36 16.69
CA PHE A 8 -23.21 15.02 17.16
C PHE A 8 -23.01 13.97 16.03
N ALA A 9 -21.80 13.96 15.46
CA ALA A 9 -21.11 12.82 14.85
C ALA A 9 -19.64 13.25 14.71
N ALA A 10 -18.74 13.01 15.66
CA ALA A 10 -18.08 11.73 15.90
C ALA A 10 -17.79 10.99 14.58
N PHE A 11 -16.62 11.21 13.97
CA PHE A 11 -15.73 10.12 13.56
C PHE A 11 -14.38 10.64 13.09
N LEU A 12 -13.34 9.95 13.54
CA LEU A 12 -11.98 9.94 13.02
C LEU A 12 -11.10 11.17 13.31
N SER A 13 -10.71 11.27 14.58
CA SER A 13 -9.33 11.60 14.92
C SER A 13 -8.39 10.60 14.23
N LEU A 14 -7.99 10.87 12.98
CA LEU A 14 -6.79 10.26 12.41
C LEU A 14 -5.61 10.86 13.18
N LEU A 15 -5.22 10.12 14.20
CA LEU A 15 -3.91 10.18 14.84
C LEU A 15 -2.86 10.06 13.72
N PHE A 16 -2.40 11.19 13.19
CA PHE A 16 -1.10 11.27 12.54
C PHE A 16 -0.02 11.15 13.63
N TYR A 17 0.02 9.98 14.27
CA TYR A 17 1.18 9.52 15.01
C TYR A 17 1.92 8.57 14.08
N SER A 18 2.86 9.11 13.32
CA SER A 18 4.12 8.41 13.13
C SER A 18 5.24 9.43 13.24
N CYS A 19 5.87 9.39 14.41
CA CYS A 19 7.11 10.06 14.74
C CYS A 19 8.24 9.20 14.14
N GLY A 20 8.96 9.73 13.17
CA GLY A 20 10.10 9.07 12.51
C GLY A 20 10.12 9.47 11.04
N GLY A 21 11.28 9.88 10.51
CA GLY A 21 11.45 10.26 9.10
C GLY A 21 11.34 9.07 8.14
N GLY A 22 10.22 8.34 8.20
CA GLY A 22 9.85 7.28 7.29
C GLY A 22 9.30 7.86 5.99
N VAL A 23 9.35 7.04 4.94
CA VAL A 23 8.80 7.38 3.64
C VAL A 23 7.28 7.55 3.78
N GLU A 24 6.73 8.63 3.24
CA GLU A 24 5.29 8.88 3.30
C GLU A 24 4.54 7.91 2.38
N VAL A 25 3.59 7.17 2.96
CA VAL A 25 2.78 6.17 2.26
C VAL A 25 1.32 6.61 2.23
N SER A 26 0.65 6.38 1.10
CA SER A 26 -0.79 6.67 0.98
C SER A 26 -1.63 5.68 1.80
N PRO A 27 -2.86 6.04 2.19
CA PRO A 27 -3.77 5.11 2.86
C PRO A 27 -4.02 3.83 2.07
N GLU A 28 -4.11 3.93 0.74
CA GLU A 28 -4.32 2.79 -0.14
C GLU A 28 -3.12 1.83 -0.13
N MET A 29 -1.90 2.38 -0.24
CA MET A 29 -0.68 1.57 -0.16
C MET A 29 -0.47 0.99 1.25
N GLN A 30 -0.84 1.71 2.31
CA GLN A 30 -0.81 1.18 3.67
C GLN A 30 -1.78 -0.01 3.82
N GLY A 31 -3.01 0.11 3.33
CA GLY A 31 -3.97 -0.99 3.36
C GLY A 31 -3.52 -2.20 2.55
N PHE A 32 -2.88 -1.97 1.41
CA PHE A 32 -2.25 -3.03 0.61
C PHE A 32 -1.15 -3.75 1.41
N MET A 33 -0.27 -3.02 2.09
CA MET A 33 0.77 -3.61 2.94
C MET A 33 0.19 -4.42 4.12
N ASP A 34 -0.88 -3.91 4.73
CA ASP A 34 -1.57 -4.60 5.82
C ASP A 34 -2.19 -5.92 5.33
N GLU A 35 -2.73 -5.94 4.10
CA GLU A 35 -3.28 -7.15 3.48
C GLU A 35 -2.21 -8.19 3.19
N ILE A 36 -1.04 -7.77 2.69
CA ILE A 36 0.12 -8.65 2.51
C ILE A 36 0.49 -9.30 3.84
N ASN A 37 0.56 -8.54 4.94
CA ASN A 37 0.87 -9.11 6.25
C ASN A 37 -0.22 -10.06 6.77
N ALA A 38 -1.48 -9.85 6.40
CA ALA A 38 -2.59 -10.69 6.81
C ALA A 38 -2.66 -12.01 6.02
N THR A 39 -2.41 -11.96 4.71
CA THR A 39 -2.61 -13.10 3.79
C THR A 39 -1.31 -13.81 3.41
N ASN A 40 -0.19 -13.09 3.46
CA ASN A 40 1.08 -13.46 2.84
C ASN A 40 0.99 -13.69 1.33
N SER A 41 0.02 -13.07 0.66
CA SER A 41 -0.32 -13.30 -0.75
C SER A 41 -0.36 -11.98 -1.51
N MET A 42 0.60 -11.79 -2.43
CA MET A 42 0.64 -10.63 -3.32
C MET A 42 -0.58 -10.57 -4.24
N ILE A 43 -1.04 -11.73 -4.70
CA ILE A 43 -2.20 -11.86 -5.59
C ILE A 43 -3.45 -11.36 -4.86
N ASP A 44 -3.76 -11.93 -3.70
CA ASP A 44 -4.97 -11.58 -2.95
C ASP A 44 -4.97 -10.10 -2.55
N ALA A 45 -3.81 -9.56 -2.20
CA ALA A 45 -3.66 -8.14 -1.89
C ALA A 45 -3.88 -7.27 -3.13
N ALA A 46 -3.25 -7.60 -4.27
CA ALA A 46 -3.30 -6.77 -5.47
C ALA A 46 -4.68 -6.79 -6.15
N GLU A 47 -5.38 -7.93 -6.15
CA GLU A 47 -6.74 -8.06 -6.70
C GLU A 47 -7.74 -7.13 -5.99
N LYS A 48 -7.61 -6.93 -4.67
CA LYS A 48 -8.44 -5.98 -3.92
C LYS A 48 -8.30 -4.54 -4.41
N TYR A 49 -7.18 -4.21 -5.02
CA TYR A 49 -6.89 -2.89 -5.59
C TYR A 49 -6.91 -2.89 -7.12
N GLY A 50 -7.63 -3.85 -7.72
CA GLY A 50 -7.97 -3.86 -9.14
C GLY A 50 -6.85 -4.30 -10.08
N TYR A 51 -5.77 -4.88 -9.57
CA TYR A 51 -4.72 -5.48 -10.39
C TYR A 51 -5.17 -6.83 -10.95
N ASN A 52 -4.81 -7.13 -12.19
CA ASN A 52 -5.06 -8.44 -12.79
C ASN A 52 -3.95 -9.42 -12.37
N ALA A 53 -4.29 -10.46 -11.62
CA ALA A 53 -3.35 -11.47 -11.15
C ALA A 53 -2.63 -12.22 -12.29
N ASP A 54 -3.25 -12.33 -13.47
CA ASP A 54 -2.63 -12.96 -14.65
C ASP A 54 -1.40 -12.20 -15.17
N GLU A 55 -1.24 -10.92 -14.79
CA GLU A 55 -0.10 -10.08 -15.15
C GLU A 55 1.01 -10.10 -14.10
N MET A 56 0.83 -10.82 -12.99
CA MET A 56 1.75 -10.83 -11.87
C MET A 56 3.02 -11.67 -12.14
N PRO A 57 4.20 -11.20 -11.72
CA PRO A 57 5.42 -12.02 -11.74
C PRO A 57 5.27 -13.32 -10.94
N LEU A 58 5.75 -14.43 -11.51
CA LEU A 58 5.59 -15.80 -10.98
C LEU A 58 6.42 -16.10 -9.73
N ASP A 59 7.25 -15.17 -9.26
CA ASP A 59 8.13 -15.33 -8.11
C ASP A 59 7.64 -14.60 -6.84
N LEU A 60 6.49 -13.91 -6.93
CA LEU A 60 5.95 -13.08 -5.85
C LEU A 60 4.81 -13.75 -5.05
N TYR A 61 4.78 -15.08 -4.97
CA TYR A 61 3.66 -15.81 -4.36
C TYR A 61 3.59 -15.71 -2.82
N GLU A 62 4.73 -15.71 -2.12
CA GLU A 62 4.77 -15.64 -0.65
C GLU A 62 5.61 -14.46 -0.16
N LEU A 63 4.95 -13.33 0.10
CA LEU A 63 5.61 -12.09 0.50
C LEU A 63 5.10 -11.62 1.86
N LYS A 64 6.00 -11.10 2.70
CA LYS A 64 5.72 -10.64 4.07
C LYS A 64 6.48 -9.37 4.39
N ASP A 65 6.13 -8.73 5.50
CA ASP A 65 6.85 -7.59 6.07
C ASP A 65 7.19 -6.48 5.05
N PRO A 66 6.21 -5.98 4.25
CA PRO A 66 6.45 -4.96 3.27
C PRO A 66 7.00 -3.69 3.90
N THR A 67 8.07 -3.15 3.31
CA THR A 67 8.71 -1.91 3.74
C THR A 67 8.92 -1.01 2.53
N VAL A 68 8.24 0.14 2.50
CA VAL A 68 8.46 1.15 1.47
C VAL A 68 9.79 1.86 1.72
N THR A 69 10.70 1.78 0.76
CA THR A 69 12.05 2.37 0.81
C THR A 69 12.15 3.67 0.03
N LYS A 70 11.30 3.87 -0.99
CA LYS A 70 11.28 5.07 -1.83
C LYS A 70 9.91 5.29 -2.47
N VAL A 71 9.56 6.56 -2.69
CA VAL A 71 8.38 6.96 -3.46
C VAL A 71 8.80 7.88 -4.59
N GLU A 72 8.33 7.59 -5.80
CA GLU A 72 8.52 8.45 -6.97
C GLU A 72 7.17 8.79 -7.61
N LYS A 73 7.11 9.94 -8.28
CA LYS A 73 5.97 10.34 -9.10
C LYS A 73 6.38 10.38 -10.57
N ASP A 74 5.62 9.70 -11.41
CA ASP A 74 5.79 9.70 -12.87
C ASP A 74 4.46 10.09 -13.51
N GLY A 75 4.33 11.37 -13.86
CA GLY A 75 3.07 11.94 -14.35
C GLY A 75 1.94 11.83 -13.32
N ASP A 76 0.91 11.05 -13.66
CA ASP A 76 -0.25 10.76 -12.81
C ASP A 76 -0.08 9.49 -11.96
N LYS A 77 1.07 8.83 -12.06
CA LYS A 77 1.37 7.60 -11.31
C LYS A 77 2.21 7.89 -10.07
N THR A 78 1.95 7.13 -9.02
CA THR A 78 2.81 7.06 -7.83
C THR A 78 3.46 5.67 -7.77
N MET A 79 4.78 5.64 -7.69
CA MET A 79 5.58 4.42 -7.68
C MET A 79 6.12 4.21 -6.26
N TYR A 80 5.78 3.09 -5.62
CA TYR A 80 6.31 2.70 -4.32
C TYR A 80 7.35 1.61 -4.51
N TYR A 81 8.61 1.92 -4.21
CA TYR A 81 9.67 0.93 -4.12
C TYR A 81 9.56 0.27 -2.75
N THR A 82 9.30 -1.03 -2.77
CA THR A 82 8.88 -1.77 -1.60
C THR A 82 9.71 -3.03 -1.52
N ASN A 83 10.37 -3.21 -0.38
CA ASN A 83 11.06 -4.44 -0.05
C ASN A 83 10.06 -5.38 0.64
N PHE A 84 10.04 -6.64 0.24
CA PHE A 84 9.25 -7.70 0.85
C PHE A 84 10.18 -8.82 1.30
N LYS A 85 9.90 -9.41 2.46
CA LYS A 85 10.57 -10.65 2.85
C LYS A 85 9.94 -11.84 2.16
N HIS A 86 10.77 -12.68 1.57
CA HIS A 86 10.41 -13.92 0.89
C HIS A 86 11.31 -15.07 1.37
N GLY A 87 10.92 -15.71 2.47
CA GLY A 87 11.74 -16.76 3.09
C GLY A 87 13.06 -16.21 3.66
N ILE A 88 14.19 -16.57 3.04
CA ILE A 88 15.55 -16.15 3.46
C ILE A 88 16.05 -14.95 2.64
N ILE A 89 15.39 -14.65 1.52
CA ILE A 89 15.75 -13.53 0.64
C ILE A 89 14.71 -12.43 0.76
N ASP A 90 15.14 -11.20 0.46
CA ASP A 90 14.22 -10.09 0.31
C ASP A 90 14.01 -9.84 -1.20
N SER A 91 12.81 -9.40 -1.56
CA SER A 91 12.39 -9.07 -2.93
C SER A 91 12.07 -7.59 -3.00
N ASP A 92 12.79 -6.87 -3.84
CA ASP A 92 12.53 -5.46 -4.12
C ASP A 92 11.56 -5.33 -5.30
N VAL A 93 10.40 -4.73 -5.05
CA VAL A 93 9.29 -4.63 -6.00
C VAL A 93 8.84 -3.19 -6.09
N ILE A 94 8.48 -2.76 -7.30
CA ILE A 94 7.88 -1.45 -7.58
C ILE A 94 6.38 -1.65 -7.78
N ILE A 95 5.58 -1.00 -6.95
CA ILE A 95 4.13 -1.00 -7.06
C ILE A 95 3.65 0.35 -7.57
N CYS A 96 3.03 0.33 -8.74
CA CYS A 96 2.62 1.52 -9.47
C CYS A 96 1.12 1.74 -9.28
N TRP A 97 0.77 2.90 -8.71
CA TRP A 97 -0.61 3.29 -8.47
C TRP A 97 -1.04 4.43 -9.38
N LYS A 98 -2.29 4.39 -9.82
CA LYS A 98 -2.99 5.49 -10.47
C LYS A 98 -4.46 5.46 -10.06
N ASP A 99 -5.01 6.61 -9.71
CA ASP A 99 -6.44 6.76 -9.34
C ASP A 99 -6.94 5.71 -8.32
N LYS A 100 -6.09 5.39 -7.31
CA LYS A 100 -6.33 4.39 -6.25
C LYS A 100 -6.38 2.93 -6.69
N VAL A 101 -5.95 2.64 -7.92
CA VAL A 101 -5.85 1.29 -8.49
C VAL A 101 -4.37 0.97 -8.74
N ILE A 102 -3.98 -0.28 -8.53
CA ILE A 102 -2.66 -0.77 -8.92
C ILE A 102 -2.67 -1.02 -10.43
N VAL A 103 -1.78 -0.34 -11.15
CA VAL A 103 -1.69 -0.42 -12.61
C VAL A 103 -0.46 -1.19 -13.10
N ASN A 104 0.50 -1.46 -12.22
CA ASN A 104 1.66 -2.30 -12.54
C ASN A 104 2.36 -2.77 -11.25
N ILE A 105 2.92 -3.99 -11.30
CA ILE A 105 3.82 -4.55 -10.29
C ILE A 105 5.01 -5.14 -11.05
N LYS A 106 6.23 -4.79 -10.65
CA LYS A 106 7.45 -5.31 -11.29
C LYS A 106 8.61 -5.37 -10.31
N ASP A 107 9.56 -6.25 -10.57
CA ASP A 107 10.79 -6.32 -9.80
C ASP A 107 11.70 -5.11 -10.07
N VAL A 108 12.53 -4.78 -9.08
CA VAL A 108 13.65 -3.88 -9.25
C VAL A 108 14.81 -4.67 -9.86
N GLU A 109 15.12 -4.41 -11.13
CA GLU A 109 16.33 -4.95 -11.80
C GLU A 109 17.64 -4.47 -11.18
#